data_AF-A0A3D3JTV6-F1
#
_entry.id   AF-A0A3D3JTV6-F1
#
_cell.length_a   1.000
_cell.length_b   1.000
_cell.length_c   1.000
_cell.angle_alpha   90.00
_cell.angle_beta   90.00
_cell.angle_gamma   90.00
#
_symmetry.space_group_name_H-M   'P 1'
#
loop_
_entity.id
_entity.type
_entity.pdbx_description
1 polymer ?
#
loop_
_entity_poly.entity_id
_entity_poly.type
_entity_poly.pdbx_seq_one_letter_code
_entity_poly.pdbx_strand_id
1 'polypeptide(L)'
;MFWDRGALGYIVPTKISAHFSWTIYRRSNDMRPIVAIALTTIRSAIRSHVVKVLLFLLALAAIVLPMTIVGDGTAYGQLHITLNYCLGIVGGLLAVVTLWLGCISIGDDVEGYQIHLVVSKPVPRAMYWMGKWFGIVIMQVALLVLATAAILAIIYWRFHTSDFPEAEMEKLRHEVMVGRRTYNYNEMRGRQFVYTGPEDIERQVREEYQRRVDAGRVVDSPVVSERSARQQIRRKLKGAMAELQPADFRVWTFRGLPEFEKEQFVQLRYRIYVDSAKSKDQRETTGIWALRNPGDDKAIPVPMKLMGGVYHELQIPVRFISPDGELTIQYQNFDPEQVSVIFQLVDGPQLLVPASSFINNYLRVVVLLILQVMFVAIIGCTAGAGLSIPVAIFLSASYLVLGAAVTAMKPINPEDLVVPSKVLFRGAYYIREAADLLIVSINEFNEVGKLARGELVEVSQMTAITLKLFLLRGIPIAALGIWALQVKELGLVTKR
;
A
#
# COMPACT_ATOMS: atom_id res chain seq x y z
N MET A 1 29.66 -31.85 79.57
CA MET A 1 28.96 -31.21 80.69
C MET A 1 29.11 -29.70 80.50
N PHE A 2 27.99 -29.02 80.19
CA PHE A 2 27.70 -27.57 80.22
C PHE A 2 28.60 -26.58 79.42
N TRP A 3 28.16 -26.03 78.26
CA TRP A 3 27.21 -24.89 78.02
C TRP A 3 27.86 -23.52 78.38
N ASP A 4 27.74 -22.37 77.68
CA ASP A 4 26.86 -21.88 76.60
C ASP A 4 27.35 -20.52 76.01
N ARG A 5 26.86 -20.23 74.80
CA ARG A 5 26.55 -18.98 74.04
C ARG A 5 26.97 -17.54 74.46
N GLY A 6 27.14 -16.72 73.41
CA GLY A 6 26.72 -15.30 73.32
C GLY A 6 27.58 -14.47 72.35
N ALA A 7 27.28 -14.37 71.05
CA ALA A 7 26.31 -13.46 70.39
C ALA A 7 26.82 -12.03 70.05
N LEU A 8 26.74 -11.71 68.76
CA LEU A 8 26.46 -10.40 68.11
C LEU A 8 27.55 -9.29 68.06
N GLY A 9 27.84 -8.84 66.83
CA GLY A 9 27.74 -7.40 66.53
C GLY A 9 28.85 -6.72 65.71
N TYR A 10 28.57 -6.54 64.41
CA TYR A 10 28.76 -5.30 63.61
C TYR A 10 30.15 -4.78 63.13
N ILE A 11 30.26 -4.74 61.78
CA ILE A 11 30.70 -3.62 60.91
C ILE A 11 32.23 -3.42 60.60
N VAL A 12 32.61 -3.93 59.40
CA VAL A 12 33.45 -3.40 58.27
C VAL A 12 34.01 -1.95 58.45
N PRO A 13 35.17 -1.48 57.88
CA PRO A 13 35.59 -1.82 56.51
C PRO A 13 37.09 -1.69 56.08
N THR A 14 37.29 -1.98 54.78
CA THR A 14 38.33 -1.49 53.84
C THR A 14 39.66 -2.27 53.69
N LYS A 15 39.75 -3.03 52.59
CA LYS A 15 40.55 -2.66 51.41
C LYS A 15 40.23 -3.56 50.22
N ILE A 16 39.38 -3.06 49.34
CA ILE A 16 39.12 -3.59 47.99
C ILE A 16 39.96 -2.73 47.02
N SER A 17 41.03 -3.31 46.48
CA SER A 17 41.66 -2.92 45.21
C SER A 17 42.73 -3.99 44.94
N ALA A 18 42.54 -4.96 44.05
CA ALA A 18 42.78 -4.76 42.62
C ALA A 18 42.35 -6.00 41.81
N HIS A 19 41.06 -6.35 41.82
CA HIS A 19 40.50 -7.35 40.90
C HIS A 19 39.29 -6.80 40.12
N PHE A 20 39.35 -5.51 39.76
CA PHE A 20 38.32 -4.82 38.99
C PHE A 20 38.87 -4.41 37.61
N SER A 21 39.42 -5.37 36.87
CA SER A 21 39.93 -5.14 35.51
C SER A 21 39.54 -6.23 34.51
N TRP A 22 38.39 -6.90 34.74
CA TRP A 22 37.74 -7.80 33.78
C TRP A 22 36.31 -7.36 33.40
N THR A 23 35.81 -6.28 33.99
CA THR A 23 34.41 -5.82 33.84
C THR A 23 34.28 -4.65 32.89
N ILE A 24 35.01 -4.64 31.78
CA ILE A 24 34.70 -3.77 30.64
C ILE A 24 34.66 -4.63 29.39
N TYR A 25 33.52 -5.31 29.25
CA TYR A 25 32.71 -5.24 28.05
C TYR A 25 33.53 -5.26 26.74
N ARG A 26 33.97 -6.46 26.34
CA ARG A 26 34.26 -6.73 24.93
C ARG A 26 32.94 -6.61 24.18
N ARG A 27 32.55 -5.36 23.88
CA ARG A 27 31.55 -4.96 22.90
C ARG A 27 32.13 -5.29 21.52
N SER A 28 32.44 -6.56 21.28
CA SER A 28 32.75 -6.99 19.92
C SER A 28 31.45 -6.83 19.15
N ASN A 29 31.49 -5.90 18.20
CA ASN A 29 30.49 -5.60 17.20
C ASN A 29 30.30 -6.79 16.23
N ASP A 30 30.33 -8.01 16.76
CA ASP A 30 30.34 -9.23 15.99
C ASP A 30 28.88 -9.46 15.60
N MET A 31 28.55 -9.23 14.32
CA MET A 31 27.29 -9.68 13.73
C MET A 31 27.17 -11.22 13.71
N ARG A 32 28.24 -11.93 14.09
CA ARG A 32 28.35 -13.39 14.07
C ARG A 32 27.25 -14.11 14.87
N PRO A 33 26.85 -13.68 16.09
CA PRO A 33 25.75 -14.32 16.82
C PRO A 33 24.41 -14.16 16.10
N ILE A 34 24.12 -12.97 15.54
CA ILE A 34 22.88 -12.70 14.79
C ILE A 34 22.81 -13.62 13.57
N VAL A 35 23.90 -13.73 12.82
CA VAL A 35 23.98 -14.63 11.65
C VAL A 35 23.84 -16.10 12.05
N ALA A 36 24.50 -16.53 13.13
CA ALA A 36 24.39 -17.90 13.61
C ALA A 36 22.95 -18.27 14.01
N ILE A 37 22.26 -17.38 14.72
CA ILE A 37 20.85 -17.56 15.12
C ILE A 37 19.92 -17.52 13.89
N ALA A 38 20.20 -16.65 12.92
CA ALA A 38 19.45 -16.61 11.68
C ALA A 38 19.56 -17.94 10.91
N LEU A 39 20.77 -18.49 10.77
CA LEU A 39 21.02 -19.76 10.08
C LEU A 39 20.36 -20.95 10.78
N THR A 40 20.36 -21.00 12.11
CA THR A 40 19.65 -22.07 12.83
C THR A 40 18.13 -21.95 12.66
N THR A 41 17.60 -20.73 12.62
CA THR A 41 16.18 -20.47 12.35
C THR A 41 15.78 -20.97 10.98
N ILE A 42 16.57 -20.68 9.95
CA ILE A 42 16.35 -21.16 8.57
C ILE A 42 16.33 -22.69 8.53
N ARG A 43 17.33 -23.34 9.15
CA ARG A 43 17.39 -24.81 9.21
C ARG A 43 16.20 -25.45 9.92
N SER A 44 15.72 -24.82 11.00
CA SER A 44 14.54 -25.26 11.73
C SER A 44 13.27 -25.11 10.88
N ALA A 45 13.09 -23.94 10.25
CA ALA A 45 11.95 -23.64 9.40
C ALA A 45 11.80 -24.63 8.23
N ILE A 46 12.89 -24.93 7.52
CA ILE A 46 12.89 -25.89 6.39
C ILE A 46 12.48 -27.30 6.83
N ARG A 47 12.74 -27.69 8.08
CA ARG A 47 12.40 -29.02 8.58
C ARG A 47 10.91 -29.15 8.91
N SER A 48 10.24 -28.05 9.22
CA SER A 48 8.83 -28.03 9.64
C SER A 48 7.89 -28.57 8.56
N HIS A 49 7.02 -29.52 8.94
CA HIS A 49 6.02 -30.10 8.03
C HIS A 49 5.04 -29.04 7.51
N VAL A 50 4.60 -28.12 8.38
CA VAL A 50 3.67 -27.05 7.99
C VAL A 50 4.30 -26.12 6.95
N VAL A 51 5.58 -25.77 7.15
CA VAL A 51 6.32 -24.93 6.20
C VAL A 51 6.48 -25.65 4.86
N LYS A 52 6.79 -26.95 4.85
CA LYS A 52 6.86 -27.74 3.60
C LYS A 52 5.55 -27.74 2.82
N VAL A 53 4.40 -27.89 3.50
CA VAL A 53 3.08 -27.84 2.86
C VAL A 53 2.81 -26.45 2.27
N LEU A 54 3.10 -25.39 3.02
CA LEU A 54 2.91 -24.03 2.52
C LEU A 54 3.87 -23.66 1.38
N LEU A 55 5.11 -24.18 1.41
CA LEU A 55 6.07 -24.04 0.31
C LEU A 55 5.59 -24.78 -0.94
N PHE A 56 4.99 -25.96 -0.79
CA PHE A 56 4.36 -26.67 -1.90
C PHE A 56 3.21 -25.85 -2.51
N LEU A 57 2.34 -25.28 -1.69
CA LEU A 57 1.27 -24.39 -2.16
C LEU A 57 1.81 -23.13 -2.83
N LEU A 58 2.89 -22.55 -2.31
CA LEU A 58 3.58 -21.40 -2.92
C LEU A 58 4.15 -21.75 -4.29
N ALA A 59 4.81 -22.90 -4.43
CA ALA A 59 5.35 -23.37 -5.70
C ALA A 59 4.22 -23.64 -6.72
N LEU A 60 3.12 -24.26 -6.27
CA LEU A 60 1.93 -24.45 -7.08
C LEU A 60 1.37 -23.10 -7.55
N ALA A 61 1.23 -22.12 -6.65
CA ALA A 61 0.73 -20.80 -6.99
C ALA A 61 1.65 -20.06 -7.97
N ALA A 62 2.97 -20.14 -7.80
CA ALA A 62 3.94 -19.46 -8.66
C ALA A 62 4.05 -20.06 -10.07
N ILE A 63 3.74 -21.35 -10.23
CA ILE A 63 3.90 -22.07 -11.51
C ILE A 63 2.54 -22.30 -12.20
N VAL A 64 1.56 -22.83 -11.49
CA VAL A 64 0.27 -23.24 -12.07
C VAL A 64 -0.59 -22.03 -12.40
N LEU A 65 -0.70 -21.04 -11.50
CA LEU A 65 -1.56 -19.87 -11.76
C LEU A 65 -1.20 -19.13 -13.05
N PRO A 66 0.07 -18.76 -13.33
CA PRO A 66 0.37 -18.05 -14.57
C PRO A 66 0.16 -18.91 -15.84
N MET A 67 0.14 -20.24 -15.70
CA MET A 67 -0.18 -21.15 -16.81
C MET A 67 -1.69 -21.31 -17.02
N THR A 68 -2.50 -21.29 -15.96
CA THR A 68 -3.94 -21.58 -16.03
C THR A 68 -4.81 -20.36 -16.27
N ILE A 69 -4.33 -19.15 -15.96
CA ILE A 69 -5.12 -17.92 -16.10
C ILE A 69 -5.42 -17.66 -17.58
N VAL A 70 -6.69 -17.63 -17.94
CA VAL A 70 -7.19 -17.24 -19.26
C VAL A 70 -7.62 -15.77 -19.21
N GLY A 71 -7.15 -14.98 -20.17
CA GLY A 71 -7.51 -13.57 -20.29
C GLY A 71 -8.86 -13.35 -20.98
N ASP A 72 -9.21 -12.10 -21.18
CA ASP A 72 -10.37 -11.63 -21.95
C ASP A 72 -10.19 -11.74 -23.48
N GLY A 73 -9.19 -12.51 -23.93
CA GLY A 73 -8.79 -12.63 -25.33
C GLY A 73 -7.76 -11.59 -25.78
N THR A 74 -7.53 -10.52 -25.00
CA THR A 74 -6.55 -9.48 -25.32
C THR A 74 -5.21 -9.73 -24.64
N ALA A 75 -4.12 -9.33 -25.29
CA ALA A 75 -2.78 -9.40 -24.70
C ALA A 75 -2.66 -8.57 -23.40
N TYR A 76 -3.31 -7.40 -23.37
CA TYR A 76 -3.40 -6.51 -22.19
C TYR A 76 -4.10 -7.19 -21.02
N GLY A 77 -5.34 -7.64 -21.23
CA GLY A 77 -6.15 -8.21 -20.16
C GLY A 77 -5.53 -9.48 -19.60
N GLN A 78 -4.94 -10.31 -20.46
CA GLN A 78 -4.21 -11.50 -20.02
C GLN A 78 -3.00 -11.15 -19.13
N LEU A 79 -2.18 -10.17 -19.50
CA LEU A 79 -1.04 -9.75 -18.68
C LEU A 79 -1.51 -9.12 -17.36
N HIS A 80 -2.50 -8.24 -17.44
CA HIS A 80 -3.08 -7.54 -16.30
C HIS A 80 -3.60 -8.50 -15.23
N ILE A 81 -4.46 -9.45 -15.65
CA ILE A 81 -5.03 -10.48 -14.79
C ILE A 81 -3.90 -11.36 -14.22
N THR A 82 -3.00 -11.86 -15.07
CA THR A 82 -1.91 -12.74 -14.64
C THR A 82 -1.04 -12.08 -13.57
N LEU A 83 -0.57 -10.85 -13.79
CA LEU A 83 0.25 -10.12 -12.81
C LEU A 83 -0.51 -9.89 -11.50
N ASN A 84 -1.75 -9.43 -11.59
CA ASN A 84 -2.54 -9.08 -10.42
C ASN A 84 -2.82 -10.28 -9.51
N TYR A 85 -3.26 -11.40 -10.10
CA TYR A 85 -3.56 -12.60 -9.34
C TYR A 85 -2.29 -13.33 -8.87
N CYS A 86 -1.27 -13.51 -9.73
CA CYS A 86 -0.08 -14.25 -9.35
C CYS A 86 0.71 -13.55 -8.24
N LEU A 87 1.03 -12.26 -8.39
CA LEU A 87 1.78 -11.52 -7.37
C LEU A 87 0.96 -11.29 -6.11
N GLY A 88 -0.35 -11.03 -6.23
CA GLY A 88 -1.24 -10.87 -5.09
C GLY A 88 -1.35 -12.15 -4.24
N ILE A 89 -1.58 -13.30 -4.88
CA ILE A 89 -1.69 -14.59 -4.19
C ILE A 89 -0.34 -15.01 -3.59
N VAL A 90 0.76 -14.89 -4.33
CA VAL A 90 2.12 -15.19 -3.82
C VAL A 90 2.47 -14.30 -2.63
N GLY A 91 2.21 -12.99 -2.72
CA GLY A 91 2.43 -12.05 -1.62
C GLY A 91 1.59 -12.38 -0.39
N GLY A 92 0.33 -12.76 -0.58
CA GLY A 92 -0.57 -13.20 0.49
C GLY A 92 -0.13 -14.50 1.17
N LEU A 93 0.21 -15.53 0.39
CA LEU A 93 0.71 -16.81 0.91
C LEU A 93 2.02 -16.61 1.69
N LEU A 94 2.95 -15.81 1.16
CA LEU A 94 4.18 -15.48 1.87
C LEU A 94 3.91 -14.72 3.16
N ALA A 95 2.94 -13.81 3.21
CA ALA A 95 2.56 -13.15 4.46
C ALA A 95 2.07 -14.16 5.50
N VAL A 96 1.20 -15.10 5.13
CA VAL A 96 0.70 -16.15 6.03
C VAL A 96 1.84 -17.04 6.56
N VAL A 97 2.74 -17.48 5.67
CA VAL A 97 3.93 -18.27 6.05
C VAL A 97 4.82 -17.49 7.01
N THR A 98 5.07 -16.22 6.71
CA THR A 98 5.92 -15.34 7.52
C THR A 98 5.35 -15.16 8.91
N LEU A 99 4.03 -14.93 8.99
CA LEU A 99 3.33 -14.76 10.27
C LEU A 99 3.42 -16.03 11.12
N TRP A 100 3.12 -17.18 10.50
CA TRP A 100 3.18 -18.49 11.15
C TRP A 100 4.57 -18.78 11.73
N LEU A 101 5.61 -18.59 10.90
CA LEU A 101 7.01 -18.75 11.31
C LEU A 101 7.40 -17.77 12.41
N GLY A 102 6.97 -16.51 12.34
CA GLY A 102 7.25 -15.51 13.36
C GLY A 102 6.68 -15.91 14.72
N CYS A 103 5.42 -16.35 14.76
CA CYS A 103 4.74 -16.74 15.99
C CYS A 103 5.38 -17.97 16.65
N ILE A 104 5.75 -18.97 15.85
CA ILE A 104 6.27 -20.25 16.35
C ILE A 104 7.76 -20.18 16.66
N SER A 105 8.56 -19.48 15.85
CA SER A 105 10.02 -19.54 15.94
C SER A 105 10.60 -19.12 17.29
N ILE A 106 9.92 -18.24 18.04
CA ILE A 106 10.34 -17.83 19.37
C ILE A 106 9.56 -18.61 20.44
N GLY A 107 8.28 -18.89 20.20
CA GLY A 107 7.44 -19.67 21.11
C GLY A 107 7.98 -21.09 21.34
N ASP A 108 8.35 -21.80 20.28
CA ASP A 108 8.92 -23.17 20.36
C ASP A 108 10.23 -23.20 21.13
N ASP A 109 11.09 -22.19 20.96
CA ASP A 109 12.37 -22.11 21.68
C ASP A 109 12.14 -21.87 23.19
N VAL A 110 11.07 -21.15 23.55
CA VAL A 110 10.67 -20.90 24.94
C VAL A 110 10.02 -22.14 25.55
N GLU A 111 9.02 -22.72 24.90
CA GLU A 111 8.29 -23.90 25.39
C GLU A 111 9.15 -25.18 25.37
N GLY A 112 10.09 -25.26 24.43
CA GLY A 112 11.04 -26.37 24.27
C GLY A 112 12.32 -26.23 25.11
N TYR A 113 12.40 -25.25 26.01
CA TYR A 113 13.54 -24.94 26.88
C TYR A 113 14.89 -24.70 26.16
N GLN A 114 14.88 -24.53 24.84
CA GLN A 114 16.10 -24.26 24.06
C GLN A 114 16.66 -22.88 24.37
N ILE A 115 15.80 -21.93 24.73
CA ILE A 115 16.20 -20.57 25.08
C ILE A 115 17.14 -20.52 26.29
N HIS A 116 17.04 -21.46 27.25
CA HIS A 116 17.94 -21.50 28.42
C HIS A 116 19.40 -21.80 28.04
N LEU A 117 19.61 -22.56 26.98
CA LEU A 117 20.94 -22.85 26.41
C LEU A 117 21.54 -21.64 25.68
N VAL A 118 20.69 -20.71 25.23
CA VAL A 118 21.11 -19.47 24.56
C VAL A 118 21.38 -18.37 25.58
N VAL A 119 20.54 -18.26 26.63
CA VAL A 119 20.68 -17.27 27.71
C VAL A 119 21.92 -17.50 28.57
N SER A 120 22.46 -18.72 28.61
CA SER A 120 23.75 -19.01 29.26
C SER A 120 24.96 -18.45 28.50
N LYS A 121 24.79 -18.08 27.23
CA LYS A 121 25.81 -17.41 26.42
C LYS A 121 25.66 -15.89 26.59
N PRO A 122 26.75 -15.11 26.47
CA PRO A 122 26.71 -13.65 26.60
C PRO A 122 26.09 -12.98 25.36
N VAL A 123 24.84 -13.32 25.03
CA VAL A 123 24.08 -12.77 23.91
C VAL A 123 22.89 -11.97 24.45
N PRO A 124 22.80 -10.66 24.18
CA PRO A 124 21.65 -9.85 24.55
C PRO A 124 20.35 -10.41 23.94
N ARG A 125 19.24 -10.41 24.70
CA ARG A 125 17.93 -10.87 24.22
C ARG A 125 17.46 -10.12 22.97
N ALA A 126 17.84 -8.85 22.83
CA ALA A 126 17.60 -8.05 21.62
C ALA A 126 18.30 -8.64 20.38
N MET A 127 19.56 -9.07 20.50
CA MET A 127 20.30 -9.71 19.40
C MET A 127 19.70 -11.07 19.03
N TYR A 128 19.18 -11.81 20.01
CA TYR A 128 18.44 -13.04 19.76
C TYR A 128 17.17 -12.79 18.95
N TRP A 129 16.34 -11.84 19.38
CA TRP A 129 15.11 -11.46 18.65
C TRP A 129 15.43 -11.00 17.22
N MET A 130 16.44 -10.14 17.06
CA MET A 130 16.88 -9.68 15.74
C MET A 130 17.39 -10.84 14.87
N GLY A 131 18.16 -11.78 15.43
CA GLY A 131 18.64 -12.95 14.70
C GLY A 131 17.51 -13.84 14.18
N LYS A 132 16.48 -14.10 15.00
CA LYS A 132 15.29 -14.85 14.59
C LYS A 132 14.53 -14.12 13.47
N TRP A 133 14.28 -12.82 13.65
CA TRP A 133 13.62 -11.99 12.65
C TRP A 133 14.39 -11.96 11.32
N PHE A 134 15.71 -11.73 11.36
CA PHE A 134 16.56 -11.74 10.16
C PHE A 134 16.55 -13.11 9.46
N GLY A 135 16.59 -14.22 10.22
CA GLY A 135 16.52 -15.56 9.64
C GLY A 135 15.23 -15.80 8.85
N ILE A 136 14.09 -15.39 9.43
CA ILE A 136 12.79 -15.49 8.77
C ILE A 136 12.76 -14.58 7.53
N VAL A 137 13.18 -13.32 7.65
CA VAL A 137 13.18 -12.36 6.54
C VAL A 137 14.06 -12.86 5.38
N ILE A 138 15.29 -13.29 5.64
CA ILE A 138 16.21 -13.78 4.60
C ILE A 138 15.59 -14.97 3.84
N MET A 139 15.00 -15.92 4.56
CA MET A 139 14.35 -17.07 3.95
C MET A 139 13.17 -16.64 3.06
N GLN A 140 12.32 -15.75 3.58
CA GLN A 140 11.13 -15.30 2.87
C GLN A 140 11.47 -14.41 1.66
N VAL A 141 12.52 -13.58 1.75
CA VAL A 141 13.03 -12.80 0.62
C VAL A 141 13.57 -13.73 -0.47
N ALA A 142 14.34 -14.77 -0.11
CA ALA A 142 14.82 -15.74 -1.08
C ALA A 142 13.67 -16.44 -1.82
N LEU A 143 12.64 -16.86 -1.09
CA LEU A 143 11.44 -17.48 -1.68
C LEU A 143 10.65 -16.52 -2.56
N LEU A 144 10.49 -15.26 -2.14
CA LEU A 144 9.82 -14.23 -2.92
C LEU A 144 10.56 -13.95 -4.23
N VAL A 145 11.89 -13.80 -4.18
CA VAL A 145 12.72 -13.57 -5.37
C VAL A 145 12.61 -14.75 -6.34
N LEU A 146 12.66 -15.99 -5.85
CA LEU A 146 12.48 -17.18 -6.68
C LEU A 146 11.08 -17.24 -7.31
N ALA A 147 10.02 -17.01 -6.52
CA ALA A 147 8.65 -17.04 -7.01
C ALA A 147 8.37 -15.94 -8.05
N THR A 148 8.84 -14.73 -7.79
CA THR A 148 8.68 -13.58 -8.70
C THR A 148 9.50 -13.77 -9.98
N ALA A 149 10.73 -14.26 -9.88
CA ALA A 149 11.53 -14.63 -11.05
C ALA A 149 10.85 -15.73 -11.89
N ALA A 150 10.28 -16.75 -11.25
CA ALA A 150 9.53 -17.80 -11.95
C ALA A 150 8.30 -17.26 -12.67
N ILE A 151 7.49 -16.41 -12.00
CA ILE A 151 6.33 -15.76 -12.61
C ILE A 151 6.76 -14.93 -13.83
N LEU A 152 7.81 -14.13 -13.69
CA LEU A 152 8.32 -13.30 -14.77
C LEU A 152 8.81 -14.16 -15.94
N ALA A 153 9.57 -15.23 -15.68
CA ALA A 153 10.03 -16.16 -16.70
C ALA A 153 8.86 -16.84 -17.45
N ILE A 154 7.83 -17.29 -16.73
CA ILE A 154 6.64 -17.91 -17.32
C ILE A 154 5.86 -16.90 -18.16
N ILE A 155 5.72 -15.65 -17.70
CA ILE A 155 5.09 -14.58 -18.47
C ILE A 155 5.86 -14.37 -19.78
N TYR A 156 7.17 -14.14 -19.74
CA TYR A 156 7.96 -13.96 -20.96
C TYR A 156 7.88 -15.16 -21.91
N TRP A 157 7.97 -16.38 -21.37
CA TRP A 157 7.83 -17.60 -22.17
C TRP A 157 6.46 -17.70 -22.84
N ARG A 158 5.39 -17.42 -22.10
CA ARG A 158 4.02 -17.46 -22.61
C ARG A 158 3.79 -16.40 -23.68
N PHE A 159 4.24 -15.16 -23.47
CA PHE A 159 4.13 -14.10 -24.47
C PHE A 159 4.98 -14.34 -25.73
N HIS A 160 6.11 -15.04 -25.61
CA HIS A 160 6.91 -15.44 -26.77
C HIS A 160 6.28 -16.58 -27.58
N THR A 161 5.51 -17.45 -26.92
CA THR A 161 4.88 -18.63 -27.55
C THR A 161 3.45 -18.36 -28.02
N SER A 162 2.84 -17.23 -27.62
CA SER A 162 1.45 -16.91 -27.96
C SER A 162 1.37 -16.12 -29.27
N ASP A 163 0.49 -16.56 -30.17
CA ASP A 163 0.21 -15.89 -31.45
C ASP A 163 -0.78 -14.73 -31.25
N PHE A 164 -0.34 -13.66 -30.58
CA PHE A 164 -1.14 -12.43 -30.51
C PHE A 164 -0.96 -11.60 -31.79
N PRO A 165 -2.01 -10.92 -32.29
CA PRO A 165 -1.89 -9.98 -33.40
C PRO A 165 -0.82 -8.90 -33.11
N GLU A 166 -0.02 -8.52 -34.11
CA GLU A 166 1.07 -7.55 -33.94
C GLU A 166 0.58 -6.21 -33.36
N ALA A 167 -0.60 -5.74 -33.78
CA ALA A 167 -1.21 -4.51 -33.27
C ALA A 167 -1.53 -4.57 -31.76
N GLU A 168 -1.94 -5.73 -31.23
CA GLU A 168 -2.14 -5.89 -29.79
C GLU A 168 -0.83 -5.92 -29.02
N MET A 169 0.22 -6.50 -29.62
CA MET A 169 1.54 -6.56 -29.02
C MET A 169 2.18 -5.17 -28.94
N GLU A 170 2.03 -4.35 -29.98
CA GLU A 170 2.45 -2.94 -29.95
C GLU A 170 1.71 -2.17 -28.85
N LYS A 171 0.38 -2.32 -28.77
CA LYS A 171 -0.43 -1.71 -27.72
C LYS A 171 0.07 -2.11 -26.32
N LEU A 172 0.34 -3.40 -26.11
CA LEU A 172 0.88 -3.92 -24.85
C LEU A 172 2.25 -3.32 -24.50
N ARG A 173 3.13 -3.18 -25.50
CA ARG A 173 4.48 -2.60 -25.33
C ARG A 173 4.41 -1.16 -24.83
N HIS A 174 3.47 -0.38 -25.34
CA HIS A 174 3.30 1.02 -24.96
C HIS A 174 2.46 1.23 -23.69
N GLU A 175 1.51 0.34 -23.39
CA GLU A 175 0.60 0.48 -22.23
C GLU A 175 1.13 -0.18 -20.95
N VAL A 176 1.62 -1.43 -21.01
CA VAL A 176 1.93 -2.19 -19.78
C VAL A 176 3.41 -2.49 -19.64
N MET A 177 4.14 -2.69 -20.74
CA MET A 177 5.59 -2.97 -20.69
C MET A 177 6.45 -1.72 -20.38
N VAL A 178 5.81 -0.59 -20.10
CA VAL A 178 6.44 0.64 -19.63
C VAL A 178 5.72 1.08 -18.35
N GLY A 179 6.50 1.44 -17.32
CA GLY A 179 6.00 2.11 -16.14
C GLY A 179 5.66 3.56 -16.47
N ARG A 180 4.36 3.85 -16.57
CA ARG A 180 3.80 5.16 -16.88
C ARG A 180 3.51 5.93 -15.59
N ARG A 181 4.13 7.10 -15.42
CA ARG A 181 3.82 8.03 -14.33
C ARG A 181 2.46 8.68 -14.57
N THR A 182 1.60 8.65 -13.57
CA THR A 182 0.30 9.33 -13.61
C THR A 182 0.46 10.79 -13.19
N TYR A 183 0.05 11.70 -14.06
CA TYR A 183 -0.12 13.12 -13.77
C TYR A 183 -1.61 13.41 -13.67
N ASN A 184 -2.04 13.84 -12.49
CA ASN A 184 -3.41 14.29 -12.29
C ASN A 184 -3.50 15.79 -12.57
N TYR A 185 -4.58 16.23 -13.21
CA TYR A 185 -4.84 17.66 -13.43
C TYR A 185 -4.97 18.47 -12.12
N ASN A 186 -5.24 17.78 -11.00
CA ASN A 186 -5.43 18.37 -9.67
C ASN A 186 -4.16 18.37 -8.79
N GLU A 187 -3.04 17.82 -9.27
CA GLU A 187 -1.83 17.61 -8.47
C GLU A 187 -0.65 18.40 -9.09
N MET A 188 -0.41 19.63 -8.61
CA MET A 188 0.75 20.43 -9.02
C MET A 188 1.91 20.31 -8.03
N ARG A 189 3.09 19.96 -8.56
CA ARG A 189 4.38 20.09 -7.88
C ARG A 189 4.96 21.47 -8.21
N GLY A 190 4.60 22.49 -7.43
CA GLY A 190 5.14 23.84 -7.59
C GLY A 190 4.14 24.83 -8.21
N ARG A 191 3.93 25.90 -7.44
CA ARG A 191 3.16 27.14 -7.63
C ARG A 191 2.42 27.36 -8.98
N GLN A 192 1.10 27.58 -8.80
CA GLN A 192 0.14 28.37 -9.58
C GLN A 192 -0.90 27.53 -10.34
N PHE A 193 -2.13 27.55 -9.80
CA PHE A 193 -3.30 26.74 -10.16
C PHE A 193 -3.96 27.13 -11.49
N VAL A 194 -4.53 26.13 -12.19
CA VAL A 194 -5.87 26.19 -12.83
C VAL A 194 -6.57 24.82 -12.62
N TYR A 195 -6.68 24.41 -11.34
CA TYR A 195 -7.83 23.68 -10.81
C TYR A 195 -7.96 24.02 -9.32
N THR A 196 -9.15 24.45 -8.96
CA THR A 196 -9.63 24.85 -7.63
C THR A 196 -9.45 23.70 -6.63
N GLY A 197 -8.31 23.65 -5.92
CA GLY A 197 -8.04 22.64 -4.89
C GLY A 197 -9.04 22.69 -3.72
N PRO A 198 -8.89 21.80 -2.71
CA PRO A 198 -9.75 21.81 -1.52
C PRO A 198 -9.84 23.18 -0.84
N GLU A 199 -8.81 24.01 -0.90
CA GLU A 199 -8.80 25.35 -0.30
C GLU A 199 -9.84 26.32 -0.92
N ASP A 200 -10.09 26.22 -2.22
CA ASP A 200 -11.09 27.06 -2.90
C ASP A 200 -12.49 26.45 -2.86
N ILE A 201 -12.62 25.12 -2.86
CA ILE A 201 -13.92 24.47 -2.56
C ILE A 201 -14.36 24.88 -1.16
N GLU A 202 -13.46 24.86 -0.17
CA GLU A 202 -13.78 25.33 1.18
C GLU A 202 -14.16 26.81 1.20
N ARG A 203 -13.52 27.65 0.37
CA ARG A 203 -13.89 29.06 0.22
C ARG A 203 -15.29 29.21 -0.35
N GLN A 204 -15.61 28.53 -1.45
CA GLN A 204 -16.93 28.53 -2.07
C GLN A 204 -18.00 27.96 -1.15
N VAL A 205 -17.69 26.91 -0.37
CA VAL A 205 -18.59 26.36 0.66
C VAL A 205 -18.85 27.39 1.75
N ARG A 206 -17.83 28.11 2.22
CA ARG A 206 -17.99 29.18 3.21
C ARG A 206 -18.85 30.32 2.67
N GLU A 207 -18.57 30.78 1.45
CA GLU A 207 -19.32 31.87 0.81
C GLU A 207 -20.79 31.47 0.56
N GLU A 208 -21.03 30.29 0.00
CA GLU A 208 -22.39 29.78 -0.25
C GLU A 208 -23.13 29.49 1.06
N TYR A 209 -22.43 29.06 2.11
CA TYR A 209 -23.02 28.93 3.45
C TYR A 209 -23.43 30.30 4.00
N GLN A 210 -22.53 31.30 3.92
CA GLN A 210 -22.81 32.66 4.37
C GLN A 210 -23.99 33.28 3.62
N ARG A 211 -24.03 33.14 2.28
CA ARG A 211 -25.18 33.58 1.46
C ARG A 211 -26.51 32.98 1.91
N ARG A 212 -26.52 31.70 2.32
CA ARG A 212 -27.73 31.03 2.79
C ARG A 212 -28.14 31.49 4.19
N VAL A 213 -27.17 31.83 5.04
CA VAL A 213 -27.40 32.46 6.34
C VAL A 213 -28.00 33.86 6.14
N ASP A 214 -27.37 34.68 5.31
CA ASP A 214 -27.80 36.05 5.01
C ASP A 214 -29.19 36.10 4.34
N ALA A 215 -29.52 35.09 3.52
CA ALA A 215 -30.83 34.93 2.89
C ALA A 215 -31.92 34.35 3.83
N GLY A 216 -31.62 34.10 5.11
CA GLY A 216 -32.55 33.51 6.07
C GLY A 216 -32.99 32.07 5.75
N ARG A 217 -32.26 31.37 4.87
CA ARG A 217 -32.58 30.00 4.41
C ARG A 217 -31.94 28.91 5.27
N VAL A 218 -31.03 29.27 6.17
CA VAL A 218 -30.50 28.37 7.20
C VAL A 218 -31.35 28.55 8.45
N VAL A 219 -32.32 27.65 8.63
CA VAL A 219 -33.09 27.59 9.87
C VAL A 219 -32.16 27.06 10.95
N ASP A 220 -31.94 27.87 11.98
CA ASP A 220 -31.26 27.48 13.22
C ASP A 220 -32.10 26.39 13.92
N SER A 221 -31.95 25.16 13.45
CA SER A 221 -32.62 23.99 14.00
C SER A 221 -31.64 23.29 14.94
N PRO A 222 -32.06 22.88 16.15
CA PRO A 222 -31.26 22.05 17.06
C PRO A 222 -30.75 20.74 16.42
N VAL A 223 -31.32 20.36 15.27
CA VAL A 223 -31.10 19.11 14.55
C VAL A 223 -30.05 19.23 13.43
N VAL A 224 -29.84 20.43 12.85
CA VAL A 224 -28.93 20.62 11.70
C VAL A 224 -27.74 21.48 12.13
N SER A 225 -26.67 20.81 12.57
CA SER A 225 -25.42 21.50 12.88
C SER A 225 -24.85 22.21 11.64
N GLU A 226 -24.24 23.38 11.81
CA GLU A 226 -23.51 24.15 10.78
C GLU A 226 -22.61 23.26 9.90
N ARG A 227 -21.94 22.28 10.53
CA ARG A 227 -21.10 21.31 9.83
C ARG A 227 -21.87 20.49 8.79
N SER A 228 -23.08 20.04 9.12
CA SER A 228 -23.94 19.28 8.21
C SER A 228 -24.43 20.13 7.03
N ALA A 229 -24.74 21.41 7.26
CA ALA A 229 -25.14 22.33 6.19
C ALA A 229 -23.98 22.60 5.21
N ARG A 230 -22.80 22.96 5.72
CA ARG A 230 -21.57 23.14 4.92
C ARG A 230 -21.23 21.87 4.13
N GLN A 231 -21.42 20.71 4.73
CA GLN A 231 -21.19 19.43 4.07
C GLN A 231 -22.16 19.15 2.92
N GLN A 232 -23.45 19.46 3.07
CA GLN A 232 -24.41 19.33 1.96
C GLN A 232 -24.07 20.27 0.81
N ILE A 233 -23.65 21.50 1.11
CA ILE A 233 -23.18 22.47 0.12
C ILE A 233 -21.96 21.90 -0.62
N ARG A 234 -20.96 21.39 0.12
CA ARG A 234 -19.77 20.76 -0.46
C ARG A 234 -20.13 19.63 -1.42
N ARG A 235 -21.04 18.73 -1.02
CA ARG A 235 -21.50 17.62 -1.87
C ARG A 235 -22.19 18.12 -3.14
N LYS A 236 -23.04 19.15 -3.03
CA LYS A 236 -23.70 19.76 -4.19
C LYS A 236 -22.70 20.41 -5.15
N LEU A 237 -21.74 21.17 -4.63
CA LEU A 237 -20.70 21.81 -5.44
C LEU A 237 -19.84 20.77 -6.17
N LYS A 238 -19.43 19.71 -5.48
CA LYS A 238 -18.67 18.60 -6.09
C LYS A 238 -19.46 17.86 -7.17
N GLY A 239 -20.76 17.61 -6.92
CA GLY A 239 -21.65 17.02 -7.92
C GLY A 239 -21.72 17.88 -9.18
N ALA A 240 -21.97 19.18 -9.01
CA ALA A 240 -22.02 20.14 -10.11
C ALA A 240 -20.68 20.28 -10.85
N MET A 241 -19.55 20.17 -10.13
CA MET A 241 -18.21 20.16 -10.74
C MET A 241 -17.89 18.86 -11.47
N ALA A 242 -18.51 17.74 -11.10
CA ALA A 242 -18.29 16.46 -11.78
C ALA A 242 -19.12 16.37 -13.07
N GLU A 243 -20.35 16.89 -13.01
CA GLU A 243 -21.33 16.84 -14.07
C GLU A 243 -21.04 17.84 -15.19
N LEU A 244 -21.22 17.43 -16.44
CA LEU A 244 -21.07 18.24 -17.65
C LEU A 244 -22.37 18.17 -18.45
N GLN A 245 -23.06 19.29 -18.56
CA GLN A 245 -24.35 19.37 -19.25
C GLN A 245 -24.20 19.14 -20.77
N PRO A 246 -25.27 18.77 -21.48
CA PRO A 246 -25.25 18.65 -22.94
C PRO A 246 -24.77 19.95 -23.60
N ALA A 247 -23.97 19.83 -24.66
CA ALA A 247 -23.33 20.94 -25.39
C ALA A 247 -22.32 21.78 -24.59
N ASP A 248 -22.22 21.58 -23.26
CA ASP A 248 -21.24 22.23 -22.42
C ASP A 248 -19.85 21.58 -22.59
N PHE A 249 -18.81 22.32 -22.22
CA PHE A 249 -17.44 21.87 -22.32
C PHE A 249 -16.64 22.11 -21.05
N ARG A 250 -15.61 21.28 -20.85
CA ARG A 250 -14.67 21.42 -19.75
C ARG A 250 -13.25 21.36 -20.26
N VAL A 251 -12.40 22.21 -19.71
CA VAL A 251 -10.96 22.30 -20.02
C VAL A 251 -10.16 21.79 -18.83
N TRP A 252 -9.14 20.99 -19.11
CA TRP A 252 -8.13 20.55 -18.16
C TRP A 252 -6.75 20.93 -18.67
N THR A 253 -5.90 21.44 -17.77
CA THR A 253 -4.51 21.78 -18.08
C THR A 253 -3.60 20.97 -17.16
N PHE A 254 -2.74 20.15 -17.76
CA PHE A 254 -1.65 19.45 -17.08
C PHE A 254 -0.40 20.32 -17.16
N ARG A 255 0.34 20.43 -16.05
CA ARG A 255 1.57 21.22 -15.95
C ARG A 255 2.72 20.39 -15.38
N GLY A 256 3.95 20.82 -15.62
CA GLY A 256 5.15 20.18 -15.09
C GLY A 256 5.45 18.84 -15.77
N LEU A 257 5.06 18.69 -17.03
CA LEU A 257 5.39 17.53 -17.83
C LEU A 257 6.88 17.57 -18.20
N PRO A 258 7.55 16.41 -18.26
CA PRO A 258 8.97 16.34 -18.64
C PRO A 258 9.17 16.75 -20.10
N GLU A 259 10.42 16.96 -20.49
CA GLU A 259 10.77 17.05 -21.92
C GLU A 259 10.65 15.67 -22.57
N PHE A 260 10.24 15.65 -23.83
CA PHE A 260 9.97 14.44 -24.59
C PHE A 260 10.60 14.50 -25.98
N GLU A 261 10.83 13.34 -26.57
CA GLU A 261 11.20 13.24 -27.98
C GLU A 261 9.97 13.44 -28.88
N LYS A 262 10.17 14.03 -30.06
CA LYS A 262 9.07 14.50 -30.93
C LYS A 262 8.12 13.40 -31.44
N GLU A 263 8.55 12.15 -31.41
CA GLU A 263 7.83 10.99 -31.93
C GLU A 263 7.12 10.17 -30.85
N GLN A 264 7.17 10.62 -29.60
CA GLN A 264 6.52 9.94 -28.49
C GLN A 264 5.04 10.31 -28.36
N PHE A 265 4.30 9.43 -27.69
CA PHE A 265 2.90 9.65 -27.32
C PHE A 265 2.74 9.55 -25.82
N VAL A 266 1.82 10.34 -25.27
CA VAL A 266 1.33 10.20 -23.89
C VAL A 266 -0.12 9.73 -23.93
N GLN A 267 -0.58 9.05 -22.89
CA GLN A 267 -1.93 8.49 -22.88
C GLN A 267 -2.82 9.23 -21.89
N LEU A 268 -3.92 9.76 -22.39
CA LEU A 268 -4.98 10.32 -21.56
C LEU A 268 -5.94 9.20 -21.18
N ARG A 269 -5.92 8.81 -19.90
CA ARG A 269 -6.86 7.85 -19.33
C ARG A 269 -7.97 8.58 -18.63
N TYR A 270 -9.22 8.23 -18.92
CA TYR A 270 -10.38 8.86 -18.31
C TYR A 270 -11.55 7.89 -18.24
N ARG A 271 -12.48 8.16 -17.34
CA ARG A 271 -13.73 7.41 -17.20
C ARG A 271 -14.88 8.38 -17.10
N ILE A 272 -15.93 8.11 -17.87
CA ILE A 272 -17.15 8.90 -17.87
C ILE A 272 -18.33 8.04 -17.47
N TYR A 273 -19.33 8.67 -16.86
CA TYR A 273 -20.63 8.06 -16.58
C TYR A 273 -21.72 8.88 -17.24
N VAL A 274 -22.71 8.21 -17.82
CA VAL A 274 -23.85 8.88 -18.45
C VAL A 274 -24.97 9.00 -17.42
N ASP A 275 -25.54 10.20 -17.26
CA ASP A 275 -26.62 10.57 -16.34
C ASP A 275 -26.29 10.40 -14.84
N SER A 276 -25.90 9.20 -14.41
CA SER A 276 -25.59 8.90 -13.03
C SER A 276 -24.37 8.00 -12.90
N ALA A 277 -23.41 8.46 -12.08
CA ALA A 277 -22.24 7.68 -11.68
C ALA A 277 -22.58 6.43 -10.84
N LYS A 278 -23.82 6.30 -10.36
CA LYS A 278 -24.31 5.15 -9.58
C LYS A 278 -25.15 4.18 -10.41
N SER A 279 -25.57 4.58 -11.60
CA SER A 279 -26.37 3.71 -12.46
C SER A 279 -25.51 2.54 -12.94
N LYS A 280 -26.06 1.33 -12.88
CA LYS A 280 -25.47 0.15 -13.51
C LYS A 280 -25.77 0.10 -15.00
N ASP A 281 -26.80 0.81 -15.43
CA ASP A 281 -27.25 0.88 -16.82
C ASP A 281 -26.47 1.99 -17.54
N GLN A 282 -25.19 1.72 -17.79
CA GLN A 282 -24.34 2.59 -18.58
C GLN A 282 -24.55 2.29 -20.07
N ARG A 283 -24.55 3.34 -20.89
CA ARG A 283 -24.72 3.24 -22.35
C ARG A 283 -23.63 4.01 -23.09
N GLU A 284 -23.60 3.85 -24.41
CA GLU A 284 -22.71 4.62 -25.27
C GLU A 284 -23.17 6.07 -25.37
N THR A 285 -22.20 6.99 -25.35
CA THR A 285 -22.39 8.42 -25.56
C THR A 285 -21.37 8.93 -26.59
N THR A 286 -21.57 10.16 -27.07
CA THR A 286 -20.66 10.81 -28.02
C THR A 286 -20.11 12.08 -27.39
N GLY A 287 -18.81 12.30 -27.55
CA GLY A 287 -18.16 13.52 -27.13
C GLY A 287 -16.98 13.86 -28.03
N ILE A 288 -16.51 15.09 -27.93
CA ILE A 288 -15.37 15.56 -28.71
C ILE A 288 -14.29 16.00 -27.74
N TRP A 289 -13.12 15.36 -27.84
CA TRP A 289 -11.90 15.88 -27.24
C TRP A 289 -11.29 16.93 -28.16
N ALA A 290 -10.86 18.07 -27.64
CA ALA A 290 -10.15 19.11 -28.37
C ALA A 290 -8.73 19.23 -27.80
N LEU A 291 -7.72 18.96 -28.64
CA LEU A 291 -6.31 19.08 -28.28
C LEU A 291 -5.78 20.44 -28.74
N ARG A 292 -5.38 21.30 -27.80
CA ARG A 292 -4.88 22.64 -28.12
C ARG A 292 -3.41 22.59 -28.53
N ASN A 293 -3.05 23.24 -29.63
CA ASN A 293 -1.66 23.35 -30.06
C ASN A 293 -0.92 24.41 -29.22
N PRO A 294 0.30 24.15 -28.71
CA PRO A 294 1.04 25.11 -27.90
C PRO A 294 1.50 26.38 -28.65
N GLY A 295 1.51 26.39 -29.99
CA GLY A 295 1.92 27.54 -30.80
C GLY A 295 0.84 28.21 -31.64
N ASP A 296 -0.36 27.62 -31.73
CA ASP A 296 -1.50 28.14 -32.49
C ASP A 296 -2.74 27.93 -31.62
N ASP A 297 -3.61 28.92 -31.47
CA ASP A 297 -4.83 28.81 -30.62
C ASP A 297 -5.90 27.88 -31.25
N LYS A 298 -5.49 27.03 -32.20
CA LYS A 298 -6.33 26.03 -32.85
C LYS A 298 -6.39 24.77 -32.00
N ALA A 299 -7.61 24.37 -31.67
CA ALA A 299 -7.90 23.06 -31.11
C ALA A 299 -8.19 22.07 -32.23
N ILE A 300 -7.56 20.89 -32.17
CA ILE A 300 -7.84 19.78 -33.09
C ILE A 300 -8.93 18.91 -32.45
N PRO A 301 -10.13 18.80 -33.05
CA PRO A 301 -11.20 17.96 -32.53
C PRO A 301 -10.94 16.48 -32.83
N VAL A 302 -11.16 15.65 -31.83
CA VAL A 302 -11.07 14.19 -31.85
C VAL A 302 -12.43 13.66 -31.39
N PRO A 303 -13.36 13.43 -32.33
CA PRO A 303 -14.67 12.88 -32.00
C PRO A 303 -14.54 11.44 -31.53
N MET A 304 -15.23 11.09 -30.45
CA MET A 304 -15.21 9.76 -29.87
C MET A 304 -16.60 9.27 -29.53
N LYS A 305 -16.85 7.99 -29.80
CA LYS A 305 -17.98 7.25 -29.27
C LYS A 305 -17.49 6.44 -28.08
N LEU A 306 -18.08 6.66 -26.92
CA LEU A 306 -17.54 6.24 -25.63
C LEU A 306 -18.60 5.43 -24.87
N MET A 307 -18.23 4.25 -24.39
CA MET A 307 -19.07 3.48 -23.48
C MET A 307 -18.96 4.04 -22.05
N GLY A 308 -20.10 4.37 -21.44
CA GLY A 308 -20.13 4.81 -20.04
C GLY A 308 -19.63 3.74 -19.07
N GLY A 309 -19.04 4.18 -17.97
CA GLY A 309 -18.61 3.31 -16.87
C GLY A 309 -17.34 2.50 -17.13
N VAL A 310 -16.63 2.69 -18.24
CA VAL A 310 -15.36 2.00 -18.55
C VAL A 310 -14.23 3.02 -18.73
N TYR A 311 -12.99 2.64 -18.42
CA TYR A 311 -11.82 3.47 -18.71
C TYR A 311 -11.51 3.47 -20.20
N HIS A 312 -11.33 4.68 -20.74
CA HIS A 312 -10.88 4.92 -22.11
C HIS A 312 -9.47 5.49 -22.07
N GLU A 313 -8.66 5.10 -23.05
CA GLU A 313 -7.32 5.66 -23.26
C GLU A 313 -7.24 6.32 -24.63
N LEU A 314 -6.84 7.60 -24.65
CA LEU A 314 -6.60 8.37 -25.87
C LEU A 314 -5.10 8.66 -26.00
N GLN A 315 -4.51 8.32 -27.14
CA GLN A 315 -3.11 8.65 -27.43
C GLN A 315 -3.01 10.12 -27.87
N ILE A 316 -2.20 10.88 -27.15
CA ILE A 316 -1.92 12.29 -27.43
C ILE A 316 -0.48 12.39 -27.93
N PRO A 317 -0.26 12.82 -29.18
CA PRO A 317 1.07 13.14 -29.69
C PRO A 317 1.73 14.24 -28.86
N VAL A 318 3.02 14.09 -28.53
CA VAL A 318 3.72 15.05 -27.66
C VAL A 318 3.82 16.45 -28.28
N ARG A 319 3.66 16.61 -29.60
CA ARG A 319 3.55 17.95 -30.24
C ARG A 319 2.48 18.89 -29.65
N PHE A 320 1.51 18.36 -28.91
CA PHE A 320 0.49 19.14 -28.20
C PHE A 320 0.93 19.63 -26.81
N ILE A 321 2.11 19.22 -26.35
CA ILE A 321 2.71 19.66 -25.09
C ILE A 321 3.58 20.88 -25.39
N SER A 322 3.38 21.96 -24.65
CA SER A 322 4.18 23.17 -24.79
C SER A 322 5.64 22.94 -24.39
N PRO A 323 6.58 23.76 -24.89
CA PRO A 323 7.97 23.75 -24.40
C PRO A 323 8.07 23.97 -22.88
N ASP A 324 7.08 24.65 -22.28
CA ASP A 324 6.99 24.88 -20.84
C ASP A 324 6.42 23.67 -20.06
N GLY A 325 6.15 22.55 -20.74
CA GLY A 325 5.64 21.32 -20.13
C GLY A 325 4.16 21.39 -19.77
N GLU A 326 3.36 22.14 -20.54
CA GLU A 326 1.91 22.25 -20.36
C GLU A 326 1.12 21.55 -21.47
N LEU A 327 0.07 20.82 -21.11
CA LEU A 327 -0.88 20.21 -22.03
C LEU A 327 -2.29 20.67 -21.66
N THR A 328 -2.99 21.32 -22.60
CA THR A 328 -4.38 21.72 -22.41
C THR A 328 -5.30 20.90 -23.31
N ILE A 329 -6.27 20.25 -22.68
CA ILE A 329 -7.28 19.44 -23.35
C ILE A 329 -8.68 19.92 -22.97
N GLN A 330 -9.61 19.77 -23.90
CA GLN A 330 -11.00 20.12 -23.70
C GLN A 330 -11.89 18.93 -24.05
N TYR A 331 -12.95 18.67 -23.28
CA TYR A 331 -14.00 17.74 -23.67
C TYR A 331 -15.30 18.49 -23.79
N GLN A 332 -16.05 18.21 -24.85
CA GLN A 332 -17.40 18.72 -25.07
C GLN A 332 -18.40 17.56 -25.15
N ASN A 333 -19.50 17.68 -24.41
CA ASN A 333 -20.55 16.68 -24.37
C ASN A 333 -21.49 16.81 -25.58
N PHE A 334 -21.61 15.75 -26.38
CA PHE A 334 -22.52 15.66 -27.52
C PHE A 334 -23.42 14.41 -27.40
N ASP A 335 -23.88 14.11 -26.18
CA ASP A 335 -24.73 12.95 -25.94
C ASP A 335 -25.99 12.96 -26.84
N PRO A 336 -26.30 11.85 -27.55
CA PRO A 336 -27.45 11.78 -28.44
C PRO A 336 -28.81 11.99 -27.77
N GLU A 337 -28.95 11.61 -26.50
CA GLU A 337 -30.19 11.79 -25.73
C GLU A 337 -30.18 13.08 -24.90
N GLN A 338 -29.16 13.93 -25.09
CA GLN A 338 -29.01 15.21 -24.39
C GLN A 338 -29.05 15.05 -22.86
N VAL A 339 -28.34 14.03 -22.34
CA VAL A 339 -28.09 13.88 -20.89
C VAL A 339 -26.67 14.29 -20.51
N SER A 340 -26.51 14.59 -19.21
CA SER A 340 -25.22 15.00 -18.67
C SER A 340 -24.23 13.85 -18.61
N VAL A 341 -22.95 14.20 -18.75
CA VAL A 341 -21.82 13.29 -18.60
C VAL A 341 -21.07 13.64 -17.34
N ILE A 342 -20.77 12.65 -16.51
CA ILE A 342 -20.12 12.85 -15.21
C ILE A 342 -18.67 12.37 -15.29
N PHE A 343 -17.74 13.31 -15.07
CA PHE A 343 -16.34 13.03 -14.74
C PHE A 343 -16.21 13.06 -13.23
N GLN A 344 -16.07 11.91 -12.59
CA GLN A 344 -15.80 11.88 -11.15
C GLN A 344 -14.51 12.67 -10.86
N LEU A 345 -14.50 13.52 -9.83
CA LEU A 345 -13.32 14.32 -9.50
C LEU A 345 -12.08 13.45 -9.19
N VAL A 346 -12.33 12.23 -8.70
CA VAL A 346 -11.33 11.24 -8.27
C VAL A 346 -10.75 10.51 -9.48
N ASP A 347 -11.63 10.01 -10.34
CA ASP A 347 -11.31 9.30 -11.58
C ASP A 347 -11.32 10.24 -12.79
N GLY A 348 -11.01 11.52 -12.58
CA GLY A 348 -10.97 12.51 -13.64
C GLY A 348 -9.89 12.18 -14.66
N PRO A 349 -9.75 12.97 -15.74
CA PRO A 349 -8.75 12.70 -16.75
C PRO A 349 -7.33 12.69 -16.15
N GLN A 350 -6.61 11.60 -16.37
CA GLN A 350 -5.25 11.37 -15.92
C GLN A 350 -4.33 11.25 -17.12
N LEU A 351 -3.16 11.88 -17.07
CA LEU A 351 -2.15 11.75 -18.10
C LEU A 351 -1.10 10.72 -17.68
N LEU A 352 -0.96 9.66 -18.46
CA LEU A 352 0.01 8.58 -18.26
C LEU A 352 1.23 8.84 -19.15
N VAL A 353 2.36 9.09 -18.52
CA VAL A 353 3.62 9.48 -19.17
C VAL A 353 4.66 8.37 -19.00
N PRO A 354 5.26 7.83 -20.07
CA PRO A 354 6.28 6.79 -19.96
C PRO A 354 7.49 7.30 -19.14
N ALA A 355 7.90 6.56 -18.11
CA ALA A 355 8.94 7.01 -17.17
C ALA A 355 9.93 5.93 -16.72
N SER A 356 9.59 4.64 -16.86
CA SER A 356 10.46 3.53 -16.45
C SER A 356 10.20 2.30 -17.30
N SER A 357 11.17 1.38 -17.38
CA SER A 357 10.92 0.05 -17.95
C SER A 357 10.01 -0.78 -17.03
N PHE A 358 9.31 -1.77 -17.61
CA PHE A 358 8.52 -2.74 -16.86
C PHE A 358 9.33 -3.47 -15.79
N ILE A 359 10.53 -3.96 -16.13
CA ILE A 359 11.37 -4.72 -15.19
C ILE A 359 11.72 -3.87 -13.97
N ASN A 360 12.09 -2.59 -14.17
CA ASN A 360 12.40 -1.72 -13.04
C ASN A 360 11.16 -1.45 -12.18
N ASN A 361 9.99 -1.26 -12.79
CA ASN A 361 8.74 -1.10 -12.05
C ASN A 361 8.33 -2.39 -11.31
N TYR A 362 8.54 -3.55 -11.94
CA TYR A 362 8.33 -4.87 -11.35
C TYR A 362 9.20 -5.06 -10.10
N LEU A 363 10.50 -4.72 -10.18
CA LEU A 363 11.41 -4.78 -9.04
C LEU A 363 10.97 -3.85 -7.89
N ARG A 364 10.40 -2.67 -8.19
CA ARG A 364 9.84 -1.78 -7.15
C ARG A 364 8.69 -2.44 -6.40
N VAL A 365 7.79 -3.14 -7.10
CA VAL A 365 6.74 -3.94 -6.46
C VAL A 365 7.32 -5.08 -5.62
N VAL A 366 8.35 -5.79 -6.13
CA VAL A 366 9.04 -6.83 -5.35
C VAL A 366 9.64 -6.25 -4.06
N VAL A 367 10.25 -5.06 -4.10
CA VAL A 367 10.76 -4.38 -2.90
C VAL A 367 9.65 -4.07 -1.92
N LEU A 368 8.48 -3.61 -2.38
CA LEU A 368 7.33 -3.39 -1.49
C LEU A 368 6.83 -4.70 -0.86
N LEU A 369 6.82 -5.81 -1.59
CA LEU A 369 6.50 -7.14 -1.04
C LEU A 369 7.56 -7.63 -0.03
N ILE A 370 8.84 -7.29 -0.22
CA ILE A 370 9.90 -7.54 0.77
C ILE A 370 9.59 -6.76 2.07
N LEU A 371 9.25 -5.47 1.94
CA LEU A 371 8.89 -4.63 3.09
C LEU A 371 7.65 -5.18 3.81
N GLN A 372 6.66 -5.68 3.07
CA GLN A 372 5.49 -6.36 3.62
C GLN A 372 5.90 -7.55 4.48
N VAL A 373 6.72 -8.46 3.94
CA VAL A 373 7.21 -9.65 4.66
C VAL A 373 8.00 -9.25 5.90
N MET A 374 8.89 -8.27 5.79
CA MET A 374 9.67 -7.75 6.92
C MET A 374 8.76 -7.27 8.05
N PHE A 375 7.71 -6.51 7.72
CA PHE A 375 6.75 -5.99 8.69
C PHE A 375 5.93 -7.12 9.33
N VAL A 376 5.42 -8.06 8.54
CA VAL A 376 4.67 -9.22 9.06
C VAL A 376 5.53 -10.09 9.97
N ALA A 377 6.82 -10.25 9.67
CA ALA A 377 7.77 -10.94 10.53
C ALA A 377 7.95 -10.24 11.89
N ILE A 378 7.93 -8.89 11.93
CA ILE A 378 7.99 -8.12 13.19
C ILE A 378 6.79 -8.47 14.08
N ILE A 379 5.57 -8.47 13.50
CA ILE A 379 4.34 -8.80 14.23
C ILE A 379 4.42 -10.21 14.80
N GLY A 380 4.72 -11.19 13.94
CA GLY A 380 4.78 -12.59 14.34
C GLY A 380 5.83 -12.84 15.43
N CYS A 381 7.06 -12.32 15.25
CA CYS A 381 8.12 -12.47 16.26
C CYS A 381 7.79 -11.77 17.58
N THR A 382 7.09 -10.63 17.52
CA THR A 382 6.66 -9.91 18.73
C THR A 382 5.59 -10.68 19.50
N ALA A 383 4.59 -11.21 18.80
CA ALA A 383 3.55 -12.02 19.41
C ALA A 383 4.12 -13.33 19.98
N GLY A 384 4.99 -14.02 19.23
CA GLY A 384 5.66 -15.25 19.66
C GLY A 384 6.61 -15.05 20.85
N ALA A 385 7.19 -13.86 21.01
CA ALA A 385 7.97 -13.50 22.18
C ALA A 385 7.12 -13.39 23.45
N GLY A 386 6.01 -12.64 23.37
CA GLY A 386 5.20 -12.29 24.54
C GLY A 386 4.18 -13.34 24.96
N LEU A 387 3.62 -14.09 24.01
CA LEU A 387 2.42 -14.91 24.20
C LEU A 387 2.73 -16.41 24.07
N SER A 388 1.75 -17.27 24.36
CA SER A 388 1.81 -18.69 24.00
C SER A 388 1.57 -18.86 22.50
N ILE A 389 2.05 -19.96 21.91
CA ILE A 389 1.97 -20.18 20.46
C ILE A 389 0.54 -20.03 19.90
N PRO A 390 -0.51 -20.66 20.48
CA PRO A 390 -1.87 -20.55 19.94
C PRO A 390 -2.41 -19.11 19.99
N VAL A 391 -2.13 -18.40 21.09
CA VAL A 391 -2.58 -17.02 21.30
C VAL A 391 -1.82 -16.07 20.38
N ALA A 392 -0.52 -16.29 20.17
CA ALA A 392 0.30 -15.50 19.26
C ALA A 392 -0.20 -15.59 17.82
N ILE A 393 -0.52 -16.81 17.35
CA ILE A 393 -1.07 -17.05 16.01
C ILE A 393 -2.42 -16.36 15.87
N PHE A 394 -3.34 -16.57 16.82
CA PHE A 394 -4.68 -15.97 16.77
C PHE A 394 -4.61 -14.44 16.76
N LEU A 395 -3.89 -13.83 17.69
CA LEU A 395 -3.81 -12.37 17.81
C LEU A 395 -3.13 -11.74 16.58
N SER A 396 -2.07 -12.36 16.07
CA SER A 396 -1.40 -11.85 14.87
C SER A 396 -2.27 -12.00 13.63
N ALA A 397 -2.99 -13.11 13.47
CA ALA A 397 -3.93 -13.29 12.35
C ALA A 397 -5.09 -12.30 12.44
N SER A 398 -5.67 -12.10 13.64
CA SER A 398 -6.69 -11.10 13.89
C SER A 398 -6.19 -9.68 13.57
N TYR A 399 -4.94 -9.35 13.89
CA TYR A 399 -4.34 -8.06 13.53
C TYR A 399 -4.35 -7.84 12.01
N LEU A 400 -3.97 -8.85 11.22
CA LEU A 400 -3.98 -8.74 9.75
C LEU A 400 -5.40 -8.58 9.19
N VAL A 401 -6.36 -9.37 9.69
CA VAL A 401 -7.77 -9.32 9.26
C VAL A 401 -8.39 -7.97 9.62
N LEU A 402 -8.12 -7.47 10.83
CA LEU A 402 -8.57 -6.14 11.25
C LEU A 402 -7.94 -5.04 10.41
N GLY A 403 -6.66 -5.16 10.05
CA GLY A 403 -6.01 -4.19 9.16
C GLY A 403 -6.67 -4.13 7.77
N ALA A 404 -6.98 -5.29 7.20
CA ALA A 404 -7.72 -5.38 5.94
C ALA A 404 -9.13 -4.76 6.08
N ALA A 405 -9.84 -5.06 7.18
CA ALA A 405 -11.17 -4.52 7.44
C ALA A 405 -11.17 -3.00 7.65
N VAL A 406 -10.23 -2.46 8.44
CA VAL A 406 -10.07 -1.02 8.67
C VAL A 406 -9.78 -0.30 7.36
N THR A 407 -8.95 -0.90 6.49
CA THR A 407 -8.67 -0.35 5.16
C THR A 407 -9.90 -0.39 4.25
N ALA A 408 -10.66 -1.49 4.25
CA ALA A 408 -11.89 -1.60 3.47
C ALA A 408 -12.97 -0.61 3.94
N MET A 409 -12.94 -0.20 5.21
CA MET A 409 -13.81 0.84 5.77
C MET A 409 -13.33 2.26 5.47
N LYS A 410 -12.10 2.46 4.96
CA LYS A 410 -11.66 3.79 4.53
C LYS A 410 -12.53 4.21 3.36
N PRO A 411 -13.15 5.40 3.41
CA PRO A 411 -13.80 5.92 2.23
C PRO A 411 -12.74 6.07 1.14
N ILE A 412 -13.12 5.75 -0.09
CA ILE A 412 -12.25 5.84 -1.27
C ILE A 412 -11.67 7.27 -1.39
N ASN A 413 -12.41 8.27 -0.89
CA ASN A 413 -12.00 9.66 -0.90
C ASN A 413 -11.72 10.18 0.52
N PRO A 414 -10.54 10.79 0.79
CA PRO A 414 -10.22 11.45 2.07
C PRO A 414 -11.25 12.51 2.48
N GLU A 415 -11.92 13.06 1.48
CA GLU A 415 -12.88 14.16 1.55
C GLU A 415 -14.34 13.67 1.67
N ASP A 416 -14.57 12.37 1.51
CA ASP A 416 -15.78 11.67 1.92
C ASP A 416 -15.68 11.15 3.37
N LEU A 417 -14.56 11.40 4.07
CA LEU A 417 -14.51 11.23 5.53
C LEU A 417 -15.48 12.22 6.17
N VAL A 418 -16.64 11.69 6.50
CA VAL A 418 -17.69 12.41 7.21
C VAL A 418 -17.75 11.86 8.61
N VAL A 419 -17.46 12.69 9.61
CA VAL A 419 -17.76 12.36 11.00
C VAL A 419 -19.29 12.26 11.13
N PRO A 420 -19.86 11.08 11.43
CA PRO A 420 -21.30 10.94 11.48
C PRO A 420 -21.93 11.84 12.57
N SER A 421 -23.13 12.35 12.31
CA SER A 421 -23.86 13.22 13.26
C SER A 421 -24.39 12.44 14.46
N LYS A 422 -24.84 11.21 14.23
CA LYS A 422 -25.32 10.28 15.27
C LYS A 422 -24.17 9.80 16.16
N VAL A 423 -24.37 9.83 17.49
CA VAL A 423 -23.35 9.51 18.51
C VAL A 423 -22.74 8.12 18.30
N LEU A 424 -23.55 7.09 18.02
CA LEU A 424 -23.06 5.72 17.80
C LEU A 424 -22.07 5.65 16.61
N PHE A 425 -22.46 6.23 15.47
CA PHE A 425 -21.64 6.24 14.27
C PHE A 425 -20.40 7.14 14.41
N ARG A 426 -20.49 8.20 15.23
CA ARG A 426 -19.35 9.04 15.61
C ARG A 426 -18.34 8.27 16.46
N GLY A 427 -18.81 7.47 17.42
CA GLY A 427 -17.97 6.56 18.20
C GLY A 427 -17.24 5.58 17.29
N ALA A 428 -17.96 4.91 16.38
CA ALA A 428 -17.37 4.00 15.40
C ALA A 428 -16.33 4.68 14.49
N TYR A 429 -16.57 5.93 14.08
CA TYR A 429 -15.61 6.72 13.30
C TYR A 429 -14.29 6.94 14.05
N TYR A 430 -14.34 7.36 15.32
CA TYR A 430 -13.13 7.58 16.12
C TYR A 430 -12.42 6.28 16.47
N ILE A 431 -13.17 5.19 16.70
CA ILE A 431 -12.60 3.85 16.89
C ILE A 431 -11.86 3.41 15.62
N ARG A 432 -12.45 3.60 14.43
CA ARG A 432 -11.79 3.31 13.15
C ARG A 432 -10.52 4.15 12.98
N GLU A 433 -10.56 5.44 13.30
CA GLU A 433 -9.39 6.34 13.15
C GLU A 433 -8.27 5.95 14.12
N ALA A 434 -8.60 5.63 15.37
CA ALA A 434 -7.64 5.11 16.34
C ALA A 434 -7.09 3.74 15.91
N ALA A 435 -7.94 2.87 15.38
CA ALA A 435 -7.54 1.59 14.81
C ALA A 435 -6.63 1.78 13.59
N ASP A 436 -6.87 2.76 12.72
CA ASP A 436 -6.02 3.05 11.58
C ASP A 436 -4.63 3.57 11.98
N LEU A 437 -4.54 4.27 13.12
CA LEU A 437 -3.26 4.70 13.68
C LEU A 437 -2.41 3.49 14.13
N LEU A 438 -3.04 2.51 14.79
CA LEU A 438 -2.40 1.38 15.45
C LEU A 438 -2.22 0.15 14.54
N ILE A 439 -3.19 -0.11 13.67
CA ILE A 439 -3.27 -1.31 12.84
C ILE A 439 -2.76 -0.98 11.44
N VAL A 440 -1.71 -1.69 11.02
CA VAL A 440 -1.20 -1.64 9.66
C VAL A 440 -1.87 -2.71 8.83
N SER A 441 -2.43 -2.30 7.71
CA SER A 441 -2.89 -3.22 6.70
C SER A 441 -1.75 -3.66 5.80
N ILE A 442 -1.66 -4.97 5.56
CA ILE A 442 -0.77 -5.55 4.56
C ILE A 442 -1.04 -4.96 3.18
N ASN A 443 -2.29 -4.57 2.90
CA ASN A 443 -2.66 -4.00 1.61
C ASN A 443 -1.97 -2.66 1.32
N GLU A 444 -1.47 -1.94 2.33
CA GLU A 444 -0.71 -0.70 2.12
C GLU A 444 0.65 -0.93 1.44
N PHE A 445 1.17 -2.16 1.46
CA PHE A 445 2.37 -2.55 0.71
C PHE A 445 2.05 -3.13 -0.68
N ASN A 446 0.80 -3.49 -0.94
CA ASN A 446 0.43 -4.23 -2.13
C ASN A 446 0.08 -3.27 -3.29
N GLU A 447 1.09 -2.88 -4.06
CA GLU A 447 0.95 -2.04 -5.26
C GLU A 447 0.94 -2.84 -6.56
N VAL A 448 0.64 -4.14 -6.49
CA VAL A 448 0.57 -5.03 -7.66
C VAL A 448 -0.43 -4.52 -8.70
N GLY A 449 -1.55 -3.94 -8.26
CA GLY A 449 -2.57 -3.39 -9.15
C GLY A 449 -2.05 -2.23 -10.02
N LYS A 450 -1.15 -1.39 -9.50
CA LYS A 450 -0.51 -0.31 -10.29
C LYS A 450 0.35 -0.90 -11.40
N LEU A 451 1.21 -1.85 -11.05
CA LEU A 451 2.06 -2.55 -12.03
C LEU A 451 1.24 -3.25 -13.11
N ALA A 452 0.15 -3.93 -12.74
CA ALA A 452 -0.73 -4.59 -13.70
C ALA A 452 -1.39 -3.61 -14.67
N ARG A 453 -1.64 -2.35 -14.26
CA ARG A 453 -2.16 -1.29 -15.13
C ARG A 453 -1.06 -0.54 -15.90
N GLY A 454 0.22 -0.90 -15.73
CA GLY A 454 1.34 -0.15 -16.29
C GLY A 454 1.58 1.21 -15.61
N GLU A 455 1.04 1.42 -14.41
CA GLU A 455 1.29 2.63 -13.61
C GLU A 455 2.63 2.50 -12.86
N LEU A 456 3.39 3.59 -12.81
CA LEU A 456 4.67 3.66 -12.13
C LEU A 456 4.48 3.66 -10.62
N VAL A 457 5.18 2.75 -9.93
CA VAL A 457 5.37 2.84 -8.49
C VAL A 457 6.47 3.87 -8.20
N GLU A 458 6.08 5.02 -7.66
CA GLU A 458 7.03 6.10 -7.36
C GLU A 458 7.94 5.75 -6.19
N VAL A 459 9.23 6.08 -6.33
CA VAL A 459 10.21 5.91 -5.23
C VAL A 459 9.81 6.75 -4.02
N SER A 460 9.25 7.95 -4.23
CA SER A 460 8.72 8.79 -3.15
C SER A 460 7.61 8.07 -2.37
N GLN A 461 6.66 7.42 -3.06
CA GLN A 461 5.61 6.63 -2.43
C GLN A 461 6.21 5.46 -1.63
N MET A 462 7.17 4.73 -2.21
CA MET A 462 7.85 3.63 -1.50
C MET A 462 8.56 4.13 -0.23
N THR A 463 9.29 5.24 -0.31
CA THR A 463 9.97 5.82 0.86
C THR A 463 8.99 6.31 1.91
N ALA A 464 7.86 6.91 1.51
CA ALA A 464 6.82 7.34 2.43
C ALA A 464 6.15 6.16 3.15
N ILE A 465 5.81 5.09 2.42
CA ILE A 465 5.29 3.83 2.97
C ILE A 465 6.31 3.25 3.97
N THR A 466 7.58 3.18 3.58
CA THR A 466 8.65 2.66 4.43
C THR A 466 8.79 3.48 5.71
N LEU A 467 8.91 4.80 5.60
CA LEU A 467 9.09 5.70 6.73
C LEU A 467 7.88 5.63 7.68
N LYS A 468 6.67 5.76 7.13
CA LYS A 468 5.43 5.77 7.90
C LYS A 468 5.19 4.43 8.60
N LEU A 469 5.40 3.30 7.92
CA LEU A 469 5.07 1.98 8.47
C LEU A 469 6.20 1.41 9.34
N PHE A 470 7.46 1.53 8.93
CA PHE A 470 8.56 0.99 9.74
C PHE A 470 8.92 1.88 10.92
N LEU A 471 9.07 3.20 10.73
CA LEU A 471 9.50 4.05 11.86
C LEU A 471 8.38 4.23 12.89
N LEU A 472 7.16 4.56 12.44
CA LEU A 472 6.08 4.91 13.38
C LEU A 472 5.41 3.68 13.99
N ARG A 473 5.45 2.51 13.34
CA ARG A 473 4.68 1.34 13.76
C ARG A 473 5.55 0.10 13.94
N GLY A 474 6.45 -0.20 12.98
CA GLY A 474 7.33 -1.36 13.03
C GLY A 474 8.32 -1.33 14.20
N ILE A 475 9.04 -0.22 14.40
CA ILE A 475 10.02 -0.08 15.49
C ILE A 475 9.35 -0.20 16.87
N PRO A 476 8.23 0.49 17.17
CA PRO A 476 7.53 0.30 18.44
C PRO A 476 7.09 -1.14 18.69
N ILE A 477 6.54 -1.84 17.68
CA ILE A 477 6.13 -3.24 17.82
C ILE A 477 7.35 -4.13 18.08
N ALA A 478 8.44 -3.95 17.34
CA ALA A 478 9.68 -4.69 17.57
C ALA A 478 10.26 -4.43 18.98
N ALA A 479 10.22 -3.18 19.45
CA ALA A 479 10.66 -2.81 20.79
C ALA A 479 9.79 -3.47 21.87
N LEU A 480 8.47 -3.55 21.66
CA LEU A 480 7.57 -4.30 22.53
C LEU A 480 7.91 -5.79 22.56
N GLY A 481 8.26 -6.39 21.42
CA GLY A 481 8.70 -7.79 21.36
C GLY A 481 10.00 -8.05 22.12
N ILE A 482 10.98 -7.15 21.98
CA ILE A 482 12.24 -7.21 22.71
C ILE A 482 11.99 -7.03 24.22
N TRP A 483 11.16 -6.07 24.61
CA TRP A 483 10.78 -5.82 26.00
C TRP A 483 10.04 -7.01 26.60
N ALA A 484 9.10 -7.61 25.87
CA ALA A 484 8.39 -8.81 26.30
C ALA A 484 9.37 -9.96 26.60
N LEU A 485 10.39 -10.17 25.76
CA LEU A 485 11.45 -11.15 26.05
C LEU A 485 12.27 -10.80 27.29
N GLN A 486 12.43 -9.52 27.65
CA GLN A 486 13.19 -9.10 28.82
C GLN A 486 12.41 -9.33 30.12
N VAL A 487 11.12 -9.01 30.13
CA VAL A 487 10.26 -9.13 31.30
C VAL A 487 9.81 -10.57 31.55
N LYS A 488 9.67 -11.38 30.49
CA LYS A 488 9.22 -12.77 30.62
C LYS A 488 10.20 -13.58 31.49
N GLU A 489 9.68 -14.07 32.60
CA GLU A 489 10.41 -14.97 33.49
C GLU A 489 10.47 -16.37 32.86
N LEU A 490 11.50 -16.59 32.05
CA LEU A 490 11.71 -17.84 31.32
C LEU A 490 11.74 -19.08 32.25
N GLY A 491 12.06 -18.90 33.53
CA GLY A 491 12.10 -19.97 34.54
C GLY A 491 10.75 -20.40 35.11
N LEU A 492 9.68 -19.61 34.96
CA LEU A 492 8.33 -19.96 35.42
C LEU A 492 7.52 -20.77 34.40
N VAL A 493 8.00 -20.87 33.16
CA VAL A 493 7.40 -21.72 32.11
C VAL A 493 7.81 -23.18 32.35
N THR A 494 7.64 -23.68 33.57
CA THR A 494 7.70 -25.11 33.86
C THR A 494 6.33 -25.70 33.51
N LYS A 495 6.30 -26.64 32.55
CA LYS A 495 5.08 -27.39 32.21
C LYS A 495 4.46 -28.01 33.46
N ARG A 496 3.15 -27.80 33.62
CA ARG A 496 2.25 -28.80 34.22
C ARG A 496 2.08 -29.97 33.26
#